data_AF-A0A817SPQ7-F1
#
_entry.id   AF-A0A817SPQ7-F1
#
_cell.length_a   1.000
_cell.length_b   1.000
_cell.length_c   1.000
_cell.angle_alpha   90.00
_cell.angle_beta   90.00
_cell.angle_gamma   90.00
#
_symmetry.space_group_name_H-M   'P 1'
#
loop_
_entity.id
_entity.type
_entity.pdbx_description
1 polymer ?
#
loop_
_entity_poly.entity_id
_entity_poly.type
_entity_poly.pdbx_seq_one_letter_code
_entity_poly.pdbx_strand_id
1 'polypeptide(L)'
;MKTLSPVTQAYIEVAKQLTENDKCPLIPAELRSEFSQIAPRFANYRQHDSLEFMNILLDILHDNLSKLSSNNDTSIISEIFYGQTQSVVTCTQCKEEQTFYDTFSFLAVPVPENDYWRQPNGHDLFECFNSFFEDAPIGQRGQWFCNTCGLTNAKKKIKLSNLPSILIIQLKRFNYDLHSYSKIDTKINYRLENLDLNEYVIAEKKDPSLRFDLIAVSNHWGNLIGGHYTTYGKLHNTNMWYKYNDQWVDQIDINQVKYNKDAYILIYQKQQVTSV
;
A
#
# COMPACT_ATOMS: atom_id res chain seq x y z
N MET A 1 -2.38 -6.01 34.02
CA MET A 1 -1.90 -5.08 32.98
C MET A 1 -1.84 -5.86 31.68
N LYS A 2 -2.48 -5.38 30.59
CA LYS A 2 -2.40 -6.06 29.30
C LYS A 2 -1.00 -5.83 28.74
N THR A 3 -0.17 -6.87 28.69
CA THR A 3 1.23 -6.77 28.24
C THR A 3 1.28 -6.77 26.72
N LEU A 4 2.06 -5.85 26.14
CA LEU A 4 2.32 -5.84 24.69
C LEU A 4 3.07 -7.11 24.26
N SER A 5 2.87 -7.56 23.03
CA SER A 5 3.62 -8.68 22.47
C SER A 5 5.10 -8.31 22.30
N PRO A 6 6.03 -9.29 22.37
CA PRO A 6 7.45 -9.04 22.15
C PRO A 6 7.74 -8.30 20.83
N VAL A 7 7.07 -8.68 19.73
CA VAL A 7 7.19 -8.00 18.43
C VAL A 7 6.80 -6.52 18.51
N THR A 8 5.70 -6.21 19.20
CA THR A 8 5.23 -4.82 19.34
C THR A 8 6.21 -4.00 20.18
N GLN A 9 6.73 -4.58 21.27
CA GLN A 9 7.75 -3.93 22.10
C GLN A 9 9.04 -3.67 21.32
N ALA A 10 9.54 -4.68 20.59
CA ALA A 10 10.74 -4.54 19.76
C ALA A 10 10.57 -3.51 18.64
N TYR A 11 9.38 -3.43 18.03
CA TYR A 11 9.07 -2.41 17.03
C TYR A 11 9.09 -1.00 17.63
N ILE A 12 8.46 -0.80 18.79
CA ILE A 12 8.47 0.48 19.50
C ILE A 12 9.89 0.91 19.85
N GLU A 13 10.74 -0.03 20.29
CA GLU A 13 12.13 0.24 20.61
C GLU A 13 12.94 0.65 19.37
N VAL A 14 12.77 -0.06 18.25
CA VAL A 14 13.36 0.32 16.96
C VAL A 14 12.93 1.73 16.55
N ALA A 15 11.63 2.04 16.64
CA ALA A 15 11.10 3.35 16.28
C ALA A 15 11.70 4.48 17.12
N LYS A 16 11.81 4.29 18.45
CA LYS A 16 12.45 5.26 19.35
C LYS A 16 13.92 5.48 18.99
N GLN A 17 14.68 4.41 18.81
CA GLN A 17 16.10 4.51 18.49
C GLN A 17 16.36 5.21 17.15
N LEU A 18 15.51 5.00 16.15
CA LEU A 18 15.58 5.72 14.87
C LEU A 18 15.28 7.21 15.00
N THR A 19 14.49 7.63 16.00
CA THR A 19 14.16 9.04 16.23
C THR A 19 15.12 9.76 17.19
N GLU A 20 15.82 9.01 18.05
CA GLU A 20 16.64 9.58 19.13
C GLU A 20 18.15 9.48 18.87
N ASN A 21 18.59 8.58 17.98
CA ASN A 21 20.01 8.29 17.78
C ASN A 21 20.51 8.72 16.39
N ASP A 22 21.36 9.74 16.35
CA ASP A 22 21.86 10.35 15.11
C ASP A 22 23.19 9.76 14.59
N LYS A 23 23.78 8.74 15.24
CA LYS A 23 25.22 8.45 15.06
C LYS A 23 25.59 7.08 14.51
N CYS A 24 24.74 6.07 14.58
CA CYS A 24 25.08 4.73 14.07
C CYS A 24 23.89 4.03 13.41
N PRO A 25 24.14 3.24 12.34
CA PRO A 25 23.12 2.34 11.79
C PRO A 25 22.57 1.40 12.87
N LEU A 26 21.25 1.30 12.93
CA LEU A 26 20.54 0.41 13.85
C LEU A 26 20.51 -1.02 13.28
N ILE A 27 20.80 -2.01 14.12
CA ILE A 27 20.60 -3.43 13.79
C ILE A 27 19.31 -3.91 14.48
N PRO A 28 18.20 -4.13 13.74
CA PRO A 28 16.91 -4.53 14.31
C PRO A 28 16.84 -6.04 14.63
N ALA A 29 17.84 -6.57 15.36
CA ALA A 29 18.00 -8.01 15.60
C ALA A 29 16.85 -8.61 16.42
N GLU A 30 16.43 -7.91 17.47
CA GLU A 30 15.33 -8.35 18.35
C GLU A 30 14.01 -8.35 17.57
N LEU A 31 13.69 -7.28 16.85
CA LEU A 31 12.49 -7.21 16.01
C LEU A 31 12.48 -8.35 14.98
N ARG A 32 13.61 -8.62 14.31
CA ARG A 32 13.72 -9.74 13.36
C ARG A 32 13.48 -11.09 14.05
N SER A 33 14.07 -11.29 15.23
CA SER A 33 13.95 -12.55 15.99
C SER A 33 12.50 -12.81 16.40
N GLU A 34 11.86 -11.84 17.05
CA GLU A 34 10.48 -11.95 17.53
C GLU A 34 9.49 -12.06 16.37
N PHE A 35 9.68 -11.28 15.30
CA PHE A 35 8.80 -11.35 14.12
C PHE A 35 8.87 -12.72 13.44
N SER A 36 10.06 -13.32 13.38
CA SER A 36 10.26 -14.65 12.78
C SER A 36 9.58 -15.78 13.57
N GLN A 37 9.30 -15.58 14.86
CA GLN A 37 8.53 -16.55 15.65
C GLN A 37 7.04 -16.56 15.24
N ILE A 38 6.49 -15.39 14.89
CA ILE A 38 5.09 -15.24 14.45
C ILE A 38 4.94 -15.59 12.96
N ALA A 39 5.92 -15.22 12.14
CA ALA A 39 5.93 -15.50 10.70
C ALA A 39 7.18 -16.30 10.29
N PRO A 40 7.22 -17.65 10.54
CA PRO A 40 8.41 -18.49 10.32
C PRO A 40 9.01 -18.44 8.91
N ARG A 41 8.22 -18.08 7.89
CA ARG A 41 8.73 -17.89 6.52
C ARG A 41 9.82 -16.81 6.44
N PHE A 42 9.81 -15.82 7.33
CA PHE A 42 10.81 -14.75 7.42
C PHE A 42 12.04 -15.13 8.27
N ALA A 43 12.08 -16.33 8.87
CA ALA A 43 13.20 -16.78 9.69
C ALA A 43 14.47 -17.12 8.89
N ASN A 44 14.32 -17.38 7.58
CA ASN A 44 15.44 -17.66 6.70
C ASN A 44 16.16 -16.37 6.24
N TYR A 45 17.18 -16.53 5.40
CA TYR A 45 17.96 -15.43 4.82
C TYR A 45 17.66 -15.23 3.32
N ARG A 46 16.48 -15.70 2.85
CA ARG A 46 16.02 -15.46 1.49
C ARG A 46 15.41 -14.07 1.40
N GLN A 47 15.26 -13.60 0.16
CA GLN A 47 14.52 -12.38 -0.10
C GLN A 47 13.02 -12.61 0.04
N HIS A 48 12.32 -11.59 0.50
CA HIS A 48 10.88 -11.60 0.73
C HIS A 48 10.24 -10.35 0.12
N ASP A 49 8.93 -10.39 -0.06
CA ASP A 49 8.15 -9.23 -0.50
C ASP A 49 8.01 -8.23 0.66
N SER A 50 8.45 -6.99 0.45
CA SER A 50 8.35 -5.92 1.46
C SER A 50 6.90 -5.59 1.82
N LEU A 51 5.94 -5.79 0.91
CA LEU A 51 4.52 -5.60 1.20
C LEU A 51 4.01 -6.71 2.13
N GLU A 52 4.40 -7.97 1.90
CA GLU A 52 4.00 -9.09 2.76
C GLU A 52 4.51 -8.87 4.19
N PHE A 53 5.77 -8.47 4.34
CA PHE A 53 6.34 -8.11 5.63
C PHE A 53 5.54 -6.98 6.31
N MET A 54 5.31 -5.88 5.60
CA MET A 54 4.60 -4.71 6.14
C MET A 54 3.17 -5.06 6.56
N ASN A 55 2.44 -5.83 5.75
CA ASN A 55 1.05 -6.14 6.05
C ASN A 55 0.93 -7.03 7.30
N ILE A 56 1.78 -8.06 7.43
CA ILE A 56 1.83 -8.90 8.63
C ILE A 56 2.22 -8.07 9.86
N LEU A 57 3.18 -7.15 9.72
CA LEU A 57 3.59 -6.28 10.82
C LEU A 57 2.44 -5.36 11.27
N LEU A 58 1.71 -4.75 10.32
CA LEU A 58 0.56 -3.91 10.62
C LEU A 58 -0.56 -4.70 11.32
N ASP A 59 -0.85 -5.93 10.87
CA ASP A 59 -1.84 -6.81 11.52
C ASP A 59 -1.43 -7.13 12.97
N ILE A 60 -0.17 -7.50 13.21
CA ILE A 60 0.35 -7.77 14.56
C ILE A 60 0.22 -6.53 15.45
N LEU A 61 0.61 -5.36 14.96
CA LEU A 61 0.52 -4.11 15.71
C LEU A 61 -0.94 -3.74 15.98
N HIS A 62 -1.82 -3.88 14.99
CA HIS A 62 -3.24 -3.60 15.14
C HIS A 62 -3.88 -4.49 16.21
N ASP A 63 -3.70 -5.82 16.12
CA ASP A 63 -4.26 -6.80 17.05
C ASP A 63 -3.73 -6.63 18.48
N ASN A 64 -2.50 -6.14 18.64
CA ASN A 64 -1.91 -5.96 19.96
C ASN A 64 -2.33 -4.64 20.60
N LEU A 65 -2.41 -3.57 19.80
CA LEU A 65 -2.79 -2.24 20.28
C LEU A 65 -4.31 -2.06 20.40
N SER A 66 -5.12 -2.78 19.63
CA SER A 66 -6.59 -2.75 19.75
C SER A 66 -7.07 -3.26 21.11
N LYS A 67 -6.33 -4.20 21.70
CA LYS A 67 -6.58 -4.69 23.07
C LYS A 67 -6.42 -3.61 24.13
N LEU A 68 -5.73 -2.51 23.84
CA LEU A 68 -5.60 -1.36 24.74
C LEU A 68 -6.74 -0.35 24.57
N SER A 69 -7.48 -0.42 23.47
CA SER A 69 -8.66 0.42 23.21
C SER A 69 -9.88 -0.08 23.98
N SER A 70 -10.80 0.84 24.32
CA SER A 70 -12.04 0.53 25.03
C SER A 70 -12.99 -0.36 24.23
N ASN A 71 -12.95 -0.28 22.89
CA ASN A 71 -13.88 -0.99 22.00
C ASN A 71 -13.30 -2.28 21.39
N ASN A 72 -12.05 -2.65 21.70
CA ASN A 72 -11.29 -3.80 21.14
C ASN A 72 -11.21 -3.93 19.60
N ASP A 73 -11.96 -3.15 18.83
CA ASP A 73 -12.01 -3.20 17.37
C ASP A 73 -11.21 -2.08 16.68
N THR A 74 -10.74 -1.10 17.45
CA THR A 74 -9.99 0.05 16.93
C THR A 74 -8.62 0.16 17.58
N SER A 75 -7.63 0.60 16.81
CA SER A 75 -6.31 0.99 17.30
C SER A 75 -5.75 2.16 16.50
N ILE A 76 -4.66 2.75 17.01
CA ILE A 76 -3.91 3.78 16.28
C ILE A 76 -3.49 3.30 14.88
N ILE A 77 -3.25 2.00 14.70
CA ILE A 77 -2.92 1.42 13.39
C ILE A 77 -4.10 1.53 12.43
N SER A 78 -5.31 1.16 12.86
CA SER A 78 -6.50 1.28 12.01
C SER A 78 -6.87 2.74 11.72
N GLU A 79 -6.66 3.65 12.67
CA GLU A 79 -6.93 5.08 12.48
C GLU A 79 -5.98 5.72 11.46
N ILE A 80 -4.72 5.25 11.43
CA ILE A 80 -3.70 5.79 10.53
C ILE A 80 -3.77 5.14 9.15
N PHE A 81 -3.84 3.81 9.07
CA PHE A 81 -3.59 3.05 7.83
C PHE A 81 -4.83 2.42 7.20
N TYR A 82 -5.94 2.25 7.95
CA TYR A 82 -7.08 1.49 7.42
C TYR A 82 -8.10 2.41 6.76
N GLY A 83 -8.41 2.12 5.51
CA GLY A 83 -9.54 2.68 4.78
C GLY A 83 -10.65 1.65 4.58
N GLN A 84 -11.71 2.06 3.89
CA GLN A 84 -12.81 1.17 3.51
C GLN A 84 -13.14 1.36 2.03
N THR A 85 -13.29 0.25 1.32
CA THR A 85 -13.85 0.22 -0.03
C THR A 85 -15.32 -0.17 0.01
N GLN A 86 -16.09 0.29 -0.97
CA GLN A 86 -17.40 -0.24 -1.29
C GLN A 86 -17.30 -1.00 -2.61
N SER A 87 -17.73 -2.25 -2.58
CA SER A 87 -17.85 -3.10 -3.75
C SER A 87 -19.32 -3.26 -4.12
N VAL A 88 -19.70 -2.83 -5.32
CA VAL A 88 -21.03 -3.08 -5.88
C VAL A 88 -20.94 -4.22 -6.88
N VAL A 89 -21.67 -5.30 -6.60
CA VAL A 89 -21.76 -6.49 -7.45
C VAL A 89 -23.11 -6.47 -8.17
N THR A 90 -23.07 -6.32 -9.49
CA THR A 90 -24.27 -6.24 -10.33
C THR A 90 -24.41 -7.52 -11.16
N CYS A 91 -25.51 -8.25 -10.96
CA CYS A 91 -25.85 -9.43 -11.77
C CYS A 91 -26.05 -9.03 -13.24
N THR A 92 -25.42 -9.72 -14.19
CA THR A 92 -25.55 -9.33 -15.61
C THR A 92 -26.91 -9.70 -16.20
N GLN A 93 -27.63 -10.65 -15.59
CA GLN A 93 -28.94 -11.15 -16.03
C GLN A 93 -30.08 -10.26 -15.49
N CYS A 94 -30.31 -10.25 -14.18
CA CYS A 94 -31.44 -9.54 -13.56
C CYS A 94 -31.14 -8.09 -13.14
N LYS A 95 -29.87 -7.66 -13.22
CA LYS A 95 -29.41 -6.32 -12.77
C LYS A 95 -29.53 -6.05 -11.27
N GLU A 96 -29.86 -7.05 -10.45
CA GLU A 96 -29.84 -6.94 -8.99
C GLU A 96 -28.42 -6.60 -8.51
N GLU A 97 -28.32 -5.65 -7.59
CA GLU A 97 -27.06 -5.18 -7.02
C GLU A 97 -26.93 -5.60 -5.57
N GLN A 98 -25.72 -6.02 -5.20
CA GLN A 98 -25.33 -6.29 -3.82
C GLN A 98 -24.14 -5.42 -3.46
N THR A 99 -24.22 -4.74 -2.33
CA THR A 99 -23.17 -3.83 -1.85
C THR A 99 -22.42 -4.45 -0.69
N PHE A 100 -21.10 -4.46 -0.77
CA PHE A 100 -20.19 -4.96 0.26
C PHE A 100 -19.23 -3.86 0.68
N TYR A 101 -18.80 -3.89 1.94
CA TYR A 101 -17.80 -2.97 2.45
C TYR A 101 -16.62 -3.78 2.98
N ASP A 102 -15.42 -3.49 2.47
CA ASP A 102 -14.19 -4.19 2.81
C ASP A 102 -13.17 -3.20 3.35
N THR A 103 -12.58 -3.50 4.50
CA THR A 103 -11.46 -2.73 5.07
C THR A 103 -10.18 -3.04 4.29
N PHE A 104 -9.33 -2.03 4.08
CA PHE A 104 -8.03 -2.20 3.43
C PHE A 104 -6.93 -1.44 4.17
N SER A 105 -5.72 -2.00 4.20
CA SER A 105 -4.48 -1.35 4.67
C SER A 105 -3.65 -0.76 3.53
N PHE A 106 -3.86 -1.23 2.30
CA PHE A 106 -3.22 -0.72 1.08
C PHE A 106 -4.10 -0.95 -0.16
N LEU A 107 -3.82 -0.20 -1.24
CA LEU A 107 -4.40 -0.40 -2.56
C LEU A 107 -3.38 -1.06 -3.49
N ALA A 108 -3.68 -2.28 -3.96
CA ALA A 108 -2.84 -2.99 -4.92
C ALA A 108 -3.30 -2.69 -6.35
N VAL A 109 -2.71 -1.67 -6.98
CA VAL A 109 -3.14 -1.20 -8.29
C VAL A 109 -2.42 -1.94 -9.42
N PRO A 110 -3.12 -2.31 -10.50
CA PRO A 110 -2.52 -2.97 -11.65
C PRO A 110 -1.55 -2.01 -12.35
N VAL A 111 -0.43 -2.56 -12.82
CA VAL A 111 0.57 -1.83 -13.60
C VAL A 111 0.38 -2.20 -15.07
N PRO A 112 0.20 -1.24 -15.99
CA PRO A 112 0.16 -1.51 -17.42
C PRO A 112 1.42 -2.25 -17.89
N GLU A 113 1.24 -3.20 -18.80
CA GLU A 113 2.38 -3.82 -19.48
C GLU A 113 3.23 -2.78 -20.20
N ASN A 114 4.51 -3.08 -20.34
CA ASN A 114 5.47 -2.13 -20.85
C ASN A 114 5.32 -1.95 -22.37
N ASP A 115 4.64 -0.89 -22.79
CA ASP A 115 4.56 -0.48 -24.21
C ASP A 115 5.39 0.80 -24.44
N TYR A 116 6.71 0.61 -24.53
CA TYR A 116 7.67 1.70 -24.77
C TYR A 116 7.37 2.51 -26.04
N TRP A 117 6.76 1.89 -27.05
CA TRP A 117 6.48 2.55 -28.33
C TRP A 117 5.31 3.51 -28.23
N ARG A 118 4.28 3.17 -27.45
CA ARG A 118 3.12 4.04 -27.23
C ARG A 118 3.35 5.06 -26.12
N GLN A 119 4.04 4.66 -25.04
CA GLN A 119 4.21 5.47 -23.83
C GLN A 119 5.68 5.53 -23.39
N PRO A 120 6.59 6.16 -24.17
CA PRO A 120 8.02 6.18 -23.87
C PRO A 120 8.37 6.90 -22.55
N ASN A 121 7.46 7.73 -22.04
CA ASN A 121 7.66 8.49 -20.80
C ASN A 121 7.10 7.78 -19.54
N GLY A 122 6.54 6.58 -19.70
CA GLY A 122 5.81 5.85 -18.67
C GLY A 122 4.34 6.27 -18.57
N HIS A 123 3.57 5.54 -17.75
CA HIS A 123 2.14 5.74 -17.57
C HIS A 123 1.85 6.62 -16.35
N ASP A 124 0.75 7.36 -16.32
CA ASP A 124 0.33 8.09 -15.12
C ASP A 124 -0.28 7.12 -14.08
N LEU A 125 -0.03 7.36 -12.78
CA LEU A 125 -0.65 6.60 -11.68
C LEU A 125 -2.20 6.59 -11.77
N PHE A 126 -2.81 7.65 -12.31
CA PHE A 126 -4.25 7.69 -12.55
C PHE A 126 -4.72 6.63 -13.56
N GLU A 127 -3.88 6.19 -14.51
CA GLU A 127 -4.21 5.06 -15.38
C GLU A 127 -4.33 3.75 -14.58
N CYS A 128 -3.44 3.54 -13.60
CA CYS A 128 -3.51 2.39 -12.68
C CYS A 128 -4.79 2.45 -11.83
N PHE A 129 -5.16 3.63 -11.33
CA PHE A 129 -6.41 3.82 -10.58
C PHE A 129 -7.64 3.59 -11.45
N ASN A 130 -7.67 4.15 -12.66
CA ASN A 130 -8.78 3.95 -13.58
C ASN A 130 -9.02 2.47 -13.84
N SER A 131 -7.96 1.68 -14.08
CA SER A 131 -8.06 0.23 -14.23
C SER A 131 -8.49 -0.47 -12.93
N PHE A 132 -8.04 -0.02 -11.76
CA PHE A 132 -8.43 -0.60 -10.46
C PHE A 132 -9.90 -0.38 -10.12
N PHE A 133 -10.46 0.79 -10.44
CA PHE A 133 -11.84 1.19 -10.12
C PHE A 133 -12.85 0.97 -11.27
N GLU A 134 -12.40 0.46 -12.42
CA GLU A 134 -13.26 0.10 -13.54
C GLU A 134 -14.18 -1.09 -13.21
N ASP A 135 -15.32 -1.16 -13.89
CA ASP A 135 -16.26 -2.29 -13.77
C ASP A 135 -15.63 -3.56 -14.36
N ALA A 136 -15.25 -4.51 -13.50
CA ALA A 136 -14.61 -5.76 -13.92
C ALA A 136 -15.50 -6.99 -13.69
N PRO A 137 -15.40 -8.05 -14.50
CA PRO A 137 -16.04 -9.34 -14.20
C PRO A 137 -15.54 -9.93 -12.86
N ILE A 138 -16.40 -10.67 -12.16
CA ILE A 138 -16.02 -11.32 -10.90
C ILE A 138 -15.15 -12.55 -11.14
N GLY A 139 -13.88 -12.46 -10.77
CA GLY A 139 -12.92 -13.57 -10.79
C GLY A 139 -12.62 -14.12 -12.19
N GLN A 140 -11.72 -15.10 -12.26
CA GLN A 140 -11.33 -15.70 -13.56
C GLN A 140 -12.43 -16.51 -14.24
N ARG A 141 -13.45 -16.96 -13.48
CA ARG A 141 -14.58 -17.75 -14.01
C ARG A 141 -15.86 -16.95 -14.21
N GLY A 142 -15.92 -15.69 -13.78
CA GLY A 142 -17.12 -14.85 -13.90
C GLY A 142 -18.28 -15.21 -12.97
N GLN A 143 -18.20 -16.31 -12.21
CA GLN A 143 -19.33 -16.90 -11.52
C GLN A 143 -19.58 -16.28 -10.14
N TRP A 144 -20.81 -15.80 -9.94
CA TRP A 144 -21.34 -15.23 -8.71
C TRP A 144 -22.71 -15.86 -8.39
N PHE A 145 -23.03 -16.01 -7.11
CA PHE A 145 -24.35 -16.49 -6.69
C PHE A 145 -25.32 -15.31 -6.55
N CYS A 146 -26.25 -15.19 -7.49
CA CYS A 146 -27.35 -14.23 -7.43
C CYS A 146 -28.54 -14.85 -6.70
N ASN A 147 -29.13 -14.15 -5.73
CA ASN A 147 -30.29 -14.62 -4.97
C ASN A 147 -31.50 -14.94 -5.87
N THR A 148 -31.65 -14.19 -6.96
CA THR A 148 -32.74 -14.37 -7.93
C THR A 148 -32.42 -15.39 -9.03
N CYS A 149 -31.19 -15.39 -9.57
CA CYS A 149 -30.83 -16.20 -10.75
C CYS A 149 -30.01 -17.46 -10.44
N GLY A 150 -29.59 -17.67 -9.19
CA GLY A 150 -28.61 -18.71 -8.84
C GLY A 150 -27.21 -18.38 -9.35
N LEU A 151 -26.44 -19.41 -9.73
CA LEU A 151 -25.07 -19.25 -10.26
C LEU A 151 -25.09 -18.55 -11.62
N THR A 152 -24.50 -17.35 -11.70
CA THR A 152 -24.55 -16.50 -12.91
C THR A 152 -23.34 -15.60 -13.05
N ASN A 153 -23.27 -14.82 -14.13
CA ASN A 153 -22.22 -13.82 -14.32
C ASN A 153 -22.58 -12.50 -13.62
N ALA A 154 -21.56 -11.84 -13.07
CA ALA A 154 -21.71 -10.54 -12.44
C ALA A 154 -20.49 -9.64 -12.73
N LYS A 155 -20.72 -8.33 -12.66
CA LYS A 155 -19.67 -7.31 -12.66
C LYS A 155 -19.48 -6.79 -11.24
N LYS A 156 -18.25 -6.47 -10.87
CA LYS A 156 -17.88 -5.80 -9.63
C LYS A 156 -17.31 -4.44 -9.95
N LYS A 157 -17.85 -3.42 -9.32
CA LYS A 157 -17.29 -2.06 -9.29
C LYS A 157 -16.81 -1.76 -7.89
N ILE A 158 -15.64 -1.16 -7.78
CA ILE A 158 -15.07 -0.74 -6.49
C ILE A 158 -15.09 0.79 -6.43
N LYS A 159 -15.38 1.33 -5.25
CA LYS A 159 -15.18 2.75 -4.90
C LYS A 159 -14.58 2.86 -3.50
N LEU A 160 -14.02 4.02 -3.19
CA LEU A 160 -13.52 4.36 -1.86
C LEU A 160 -14.65 4.93 -0.99
N SER A 161 -14.94 4.27 0.12
CA SER A 161 -15.91 4.71 1.13
C SER A 161 -15.26 5.64 2.15
N ASN A 162 -14.15 5.19 2.73
CA ASN A 162 -13.35 5.96 3.66
C ASN A 162 -11.86 5.83 3.31
N LEU A 163 -11.10 6.89 3.52
CA LEU A 163 -9.68 6.97 3.22
C LEU A 163 -8.85 7.08 4.52
N PRO A 164 -7.71 6.38 4.61
CA PRO A 164 -6.83 6.48 5.76
C PRO A 164 -6.07 7.81 5.80
N SER A 165 -5.45 8.11 6.95
CA SER A 165 -4.54 9.25 7.07
C SER A 165 -3.21 9.02 6.33
N ILE A 166 -2.77 7.75 6.28
CA ILE A 166 -1.63 7.29 5.49
C ILE A 166 -2.14 6.27 4.48
N LEU A 167 -2.10 6.63 3.20
CA LEU A 167 -2.48 5.77 2.10
C LEU A 167 -1.26 5.04 1.55
N ILE A 168 -1.32 3.72 1.56
CA ILE A 168 -0.30 2.85 0.98
C ILE A 168 -0.82 2.35 -0.38
N ILE A 169 -0.01 2.52 -1.42
CA ILE A 169 -0.33 2.04 -2.78
C ILE A 169 0.79 1.11 -3.23
N GLN A 170 0.44 -0.15 -3.48
CA GLN A 170 1.34 -1.12 -4.10
C GLN A 170 1.14 -1.09 -5.61
N LEU A 171 2.22 -0.90 -6.36
CA LEU A 171 2.25 -1.14 -7.80
C LEU A 171 2.44 -2.64 -8.04
N LYS A 172 1.41 -3.34 -8.55
CA LYS A 172 1.44 -4.79 -8.80
C LYS A 172 2.36 -5.14 -9.97
N ARG A 173 3.66 -5.11 -9.71
CA ARG A 173 4.72 -5.34 -10.71
C ARG A 173 5.05 -6.81 -10.92
N PHE A 174 4.75 -7.68 -9.99
CA PHE A 174 5.09 -9.09 -10.09
C PHE A 174 3.93 -9.86 -10.71
N ASN A 175 4.18 -10.44 -11.89
CA ASN A 175 3.24 -11.37 -12.50
C ASN A 175 3.67 -12.81 -12.19
N TYR A 176 2.69 -13.60 -11.76
CA TYR A 176 2.82 -15.00 -11.39
C TYR A 176 1.95 -15.84 -12.31
N ASP A 177 2.22 -15.78 -13.61
CA ASP A 177 1.56 -16.65 -14.58
C ASP A 177 2.30 -17.98 -14.69
N LEU A 178 1.55 -19.06 -14.97
CA LEU A 178 2.06 -20.44 -15.05
C LEU A 178 3.29 -20.62 -15.98
N HIS A 179 3.50 -19.69 -16.91
CA HIS A 179 4.57 -19.73 -17.92
C HIS A 179 5.53 -18.53 -17.84
N SER A 180 5.30 -17.55 -16.96
CA SER A 180 6.12 -16.33 -16.87
C SER A 180 6.18 -15.83 -15.44
N TYR A 181 7.38 -15.89 -14.85
CA TYR A 181 7.73 -15.20 -13.62
C TYR A 181 8.47 -13.93 -14.01
N SER A 182 7.77 -12.80 -14.09
CA SER A 182 8.35 -11.56 -14.61
C SER A 182 7.96 -10.35 -13.77
N LYS A 183 8.88 -9.39 -13.71
CA LYS A 183 8.67 -8.09 -13.09
C LYS A 183 8.35 -7.09 -14.20
N ILE A 184 7.25 -6.37 -14.05
CA ILE A 184 6.86 -5.25 -14.89
C ILE A 184 7.72 -4.04 -14.51
N ASP A 185 8.65 -3.70 -15.40
CA ASP A 185 9.57 -2.56 -15.25
C ASP A 185 9.02 -1.25 -15.86
N THR A 186 7.72 -1.22 -16.20
CA THR A 186 7.00 -0.02 -16.67
C THR A 186 7.15 1.12 -15.67
N LYS A 187 7.62 2.28 -16.14
CA LYS A 187 7.69 3.48 -15.30
C LYS A 187 6.29 4.03 -15.04
N ILE A 188 5.97 4.28 -13.77
CA ILE A 188 4.72 4.93 -13.35
C ILE A 188 5.05 6.33 -12.84
N ASN A 189 4.42 7.33 -13.43
CA ASN A 189 4.53 8.73 -13.06
C ASN A 189 3.49 9.00 -11.95
N TYR A 190 3.97 9.13 -10.72
CA TYR A 190 3.16 9.41 -9.53
C TYR A 190 3.33 10.87 -9.07
N ARG A 191 2.33 11.38 -8.35
CA ARG A 191 2.30 12.77 -7.88
C ARG A 191 3.09 12.89 -6.58
N LEU A 192 4.02 13.83 -6.46
CA LEU A 192 4.73 14.05 -5.20
C LEU A 192 3.85 14.82 -4.20
N GLU A 193 2.95 15.66 -4.70
CA GLU A 193 2.05 16.49 -3.91
C GLU A 193 0.67 16.54 -4.59
N ASN A 194 -0.37 16.84 -3.81
CA ASN A 194 -1.73 17.05 -4.29
C ASN A 194 -2.30 15.88 -5.12
N LEU A 195 -2.02 14.63 -4.71
CA LEU A 195 -2.72 13.48 -5.27
C LEU A 195 -4.20 13.54 -4.88
N ASP A 196 -5.07 13.82 -5.84
CA ASP A 196 -6.51 13.99 -5.64
C ASP A 196 -7.26 12.68 -5.91
N LEU A 197 -8.00 12.18 -4.91
CA LEU A 197 -8.75 10.92 -5.01
C LEU A 197 -10.27 11.12 -5.13
N ASN A 198 -10.73 12.35 -5.33
CA ASN A 198 -12.17 12.67 -5.36
C ASN A 198 -12.96 11.89 -6.43
N GLU A 199 -12.34 11.51 -7.54
CA GLU A 199 -13.05 10.77 -8.60
C GLU A 199 -13.35 9.31 -8.23
N TYR A 200 -12.63 8.77 -7.24
CA TYR A 200 -12.71 7.37 -6.85
C TYR A 200 -13.52 7.14 -5.57
N VAL A 201 -13.95 8.20 -4.89
CA VAL A 201 -14.81 8.11 -3.70
C VAL A 201 -16.29 7.98 -4.05
N ILE A 202 -17.08 7.48 -3.09
CA ILE A 202 -18.54 7.36 -3.21
C ILE A 202 -19.23 8.74 -3.11
N ALA A 203 -18.59 9.71 -2.47
CA ALA A 203 -19.18 11.02 -2.18
C ALA A 203 -19.55 11.79 -3.47
N GLU A 204 -20.76 12.37 -3.48
CA GLU A 204 -21.26 13.15 -4.62
C GLU A 204 -20.62 14.54 -4.73
N LYS A 205 -20.16 15.09 -3.61
CA LYS A 205 -19.49 16.39 -3.55
C LYS A 205 -17.98 16.19 -3.44
N LYS A 206 -17.23 16.94 -4.25
CA LYS A 206 -15.78 17.00 -4.12
C LYS A 206 -15.41 17.55 -2.74
N ASP A 207 -14.60 16.81 -2.02
CA ASP A 207 -13.99 17.19 -0.76
C ASP A 207 -12.52 17.57 -1.01
N PRO A 208 -12.16 18.86 -0.93
CA PRO A 208 -10.78 19.32 -1.08
C PRO A 208 -9.80 18.68 -0.09
N SER A 209 -10.29 18.10 1.02
CA SER A 209 -9.48 17.41 2.02
C SER A 209 -8.91 16.08 1.54
N LEU A 210 -9.42 15.53 0.43
CA LEU A 210 -9.01 14.22 -0.12
C LEU A 210 -7.77 14.32 -1.00
N ARG A 211 -6.80 15.13 -0.56
CA ARG A 211 -5.52 15.36 -1.20
C ARG A 211 -4.41 14.74 -0.37
N PHE A 212 -3.44 14.16 -1.05
CA PHE A 212 -2.34 13.47 -0.40
C PHE A 212 -0.98 13.89 -0.97
N ASP A 213 0.01 13.93 -0.09
CA ASP A 213 1.41 14.20 -0.44
C ASP A 213 2.26 12.96 -0.21
N LEU A 214 3.18 12.69 -1.12
CA LEU A 214 4.07 11.54 -1.03
C LEU A 214 5.11 11.78 0.07
N ILE A 215 5.21 10.83 0.99
CA ILE A 215 6.17 10.91 2.11
C ILE A 215 7.25 9.84 2.03
N ALA A 216 6.98 8.71 1.37
CA ALA A 216 7.99 7.68 1.16
C ALA A 216 7.71 6.81 -0.08
N VAL A 217 8.76 6.21 -0.61
CA VAL A 217 8.70 5.22 -1.69
C VAL A 217 9.59 4.04 -1.31
N SER A 218 9.00 2.84 -1.24
CA SER A 218 9.78 1.60 -1.23
C SER A 218 10.12 1.22 -2.66
N ASN A 219 11.40 1.06 -2.95
CA ASN A 219 11.93 0.76 -4.27
C ASN A 219 12.39 -0.69 -4.33
N HIS A 220 12.22 -1.34 -5.47
CA HIS A 220 12.77 -2.66 -5.73
C HIS A 220 13.47 -2.70 -7.08
N TRP A 221 14.77 -2.99 -7.06
CA TRP A 221 15.56 -3.30 -8.26
C TRP A 221 15.84 -4.80 -8.33
N GLY A 222 16.05 -5.33 -9.54
CA GLY A 222 16.18 -6.77 -9.79
C GLY A 222 14.85 -7.44 -10.15
N ASN A 223 14.79 -8.77 -10.00
CA ASN A 223 13.69 -9.63 -10.45
C ASN A 223 13.06 -10.40 -9.26
N LEU A 224 12.15 -11.35 -9.55
CA LEU A 224 11.42 -12.11 -8.51
C LEU A 224 12.31 -13.06 -7.69
N ILE A 225 13.47 -13.47 -8.22
CA ILE A 225 14.38 -14.44 -7.60
C ILE A 225 15.46 -13.72 -6.79
N GLY A 226 15.90 -12.57 -7.29
CA GLY A 226 16.94 -11.75 -6.68
C GLY A 226 16.78 -10.30 -7.07
N GLY A 227 16.73 -9.45 -6.07
CA GLY A 227 16.68 -8.01 -6.14
C GLY A 227 17.20 -7.38 -4.86
N HIS A 228 16.89 -6.11 -4.64
CA HIS A 228 17.21 -5.44 -3.39
C HIS A 228 16.28 -4.24 -3.19
N TYR A 229 15.95 -3.99 -1.92
CA TYR A 229 15.00 -2.95 -1.53
C TYR A 229 15.76 -1.74 -1.01
N THR A 230 15.29 -0.56 -1.40
CA THR A 230 15.74 0.71 -0.80
C THR A 230 14.54 1.59 -0.54
N THR A 231 14.68 2.62 0.28
CA THR A 231 13.58 3.54 0.57
C THR A 231 13.98 4.96 0.24
N TYR A 232 13.13 5.69 -0.46
CA TYR A 232 13.19 7.15 -0.49
C TYR A 232 12.23 7.68 0.56
N GLY A 233 12.69 8.52 1.48
CA GLY A 233 11.87 9.13 2.51
C GLY A 233 12.01 10.65 2.50
N LYS A 234 10.89 11.36 2.68
CA LYS A 234 10.85 12.80 2.87
C LYS A 234 11.03 13.09 4.36
N LEU A 235 12.03 13.88 4.72
CA LEU A 235 12.24 14.26 6.12
C LEU A 235 11.12 15.21 6.58
N HIS A 236 10.49 14.88 7.71
CA HIS A 236 9.34 15.62 8.25
C HIS A 236 9.65 17.11 8.42
N ASN A 237 8.68 17.98 8.11
CA ASN A 237 8.79 19.44 8.14
C ASN A 237 9.90 20.03 7.25
N THR A 238 10.45 19.24 6.32
CA THR A 238 11.37 19.72 5.29
C THR A 238 10.88 19.27 3.91
N ASN A 239 11.45 19.87 2.86
CA ASN A 239 11.26 19.39 1.48
C ASN A 239 12.43 18.53 1.00
N MET A 240 13.20 17.97 1.93
CA MET A 240 14.41 17.21 1.65
C MET A 240 14.11 15.71 1.59
N TRP A 241 14.67 15.06 0.58
CA TRP A 241 14.53 13.62 0.36
C TRP A 241 15.84 12.91 0.66
N TYR A 242 15.72 11.73 1.25
CA TYR A 242 16.85 10.86 1.58
C TYR A 242 16.61 9.47 1.02
N LYS A 243 17.68 8.84 0.52
CA LYS A 243 17.73 7.43 0.18
C LYS A 243 18.30 6.65 1.35
N TYR A 244 17.52 5.71 1.85
CA TYR A 244 17.91 4.73 2.84
C TYR A 244 18.21 3.42 2.10
N ASN A 245 19.49 3.07 2.08
CA ASN A 245 20.00 1.84 1.50
C ASN A 245 20.71 1.07 2.61
N ASP A 246 19.97 0.23 3.33
CA ASP A 246 20.44 -0.44 4.54
C ASP A 246 21.04 0.55 5.55
N GLN A 247 22.36 0.45 5.78
CA GLN A 247 23.11 1.30 6.70
C GLN A 247 23.52 2.66 6.13
N TRP A 248 23.34 2.87 4.82
CA TRP A 248 23.74 4.10 4.13
C TRP A 248 22.54 5.02 3.93
N VAL A 249 22.73 6.29 4.29
CA VAL A 249 21.73 7.35 4.16
C VAL A 249 22.34 8.50 3.38
N ASP A 250 21.78 8.77 2.20
CA ASP A 250 22.24 9.83 1.31
C ASP A 250 21.10 10.80 1.03
N GLN A 251 21.35 12.11 1.09
CA GLN A 251 20.40 13.08 0.57
C GLN A 251 20.30 12.94 -0.96
N ILE A 252 19.08 12.96 -1.49
CA ILE A 252 18.82 12.83 -2.93
C ILE A 252 18.05 14.03 -3.47
N ASP A 253 18.22 14.27 -4.77
CA ASP A 253 17.48 15.29 -5.49
C ASP A 253 16.04 14.83 -5.78
N ILE A 254 15.09 15.77 -5.76
CA ILE A 254 13.68 15.50 -6.02
C ILE A 254 13.42 14.84 -7.39
N ASN A 255 14.28 15.10 -8.38
CA ASN A 255 14.17 14.47 -9.70
C ASN A 255 14.48 12.97 -9.63
N GLN A 256 15.33 12.51 -8.70
CA GLN A 256 15.56 11.07 -8.51
C GLN A 256 14.31 10.38 -7.98
N VAL A 257 13.50 11.06 -7.17
CA VAL A 257 12.20 10.56 -6.71
C VAL A 257 11.20 10.58 -7.87
N LYS A 258 11.06 11.72 -8.55
CA LYS A 258 10.09 11.90 -9.64
C LYS A 258 10.31 10.95 -10.83
N TYR A 259 11.55 10.68 -11.19
CA TYR A 259 11.92 9.86 -12.34
C TYR A 259 12.37 8.45 -11.94
N ASN A 260 11.74 7.90 -10.90
CA ASN A 260 12.05 6.59 -10.35
C ASN A 260 11.19 5.47 -10.95
N LYS A 261 11.81 4.61 -11.78
CA LYS A 261 11.15 3.44 -12.36
C LYS A 261 10.99 2.28 -11.36
N ASP A 262 11.82 2.23 -10.33
CA ASP A 262 11.93 1.12 -9.38
C ASP A 262 10.95 1.24 -8.21
N ALA A 263 10.14 2.30 -8.18
CA ALA A 263 9.07 2.48 -7.20
C ALA A 263 8.15 1.25 -7.17
N TYR A 264 8.00 0.64 -6.00
CA TYR A 264 7.19 -0.55 -5.77
C TYR A 264 5.99 -0.27 -4.85
N ILE A 265 6.24 0.43 -3.73
CA ILE A 265 5.19 0.88 -2.81
C ILE A 265 5.31 2.39 -2.66
N LEU A 266 4.20 3.11 -2.85
CA LEU A 266 4.07 4.54 -2.62
C LEU A 266 3.35 4.76 -1.30
N ILE A 267 3.88 5.62 -0.43
CA ILE A 267 3.29 5.97 0.86
C ILE A 267 2.94 7.44 0.86
N TYR A 268 1.65 7.72 0.97
CA TYR A 268 1.05 9.04 0.88
C TYR A 268 0.44 9.45 2.22
N GLN A 269 0.61 10.70 2.60
CA GLN A 269 -0.02 11.30 3.78
C GLN A 269 -1.13 12.24 3.37
N LYS A 270 -2.29 12.13 4.01
CA LYS A 270 -3.43 13.04 3.80
C LYS A 270 -3.03 14.46 4.21
N GLN A 271 -3.31 15.44 3.37
CA GLN A 271 -3.08 16.85 3.68
C GLN A 271 -3.95 17.27 4.86
N GLN A 272 -3.34 17.95 5.84
CA GLN A 272 -4.13 18.61 6.87
C GLN A 272 -4.83 19.81 6.25
N VAL A 273 -6.16 19.85 6.33
CA VAL A 273 -6.93 21.04 5.96
C VAL A 273 -6.59 22.10 6.99
N THR A 274 -5.77 23.08 6.59
CA THR A 274 -5.60 24.28 7.39
C THR A 274 -6.88 25.07 7.26
N SER A 275 -7.69 25.09 8.32
CA SER A 275 -8.81 26.02 8.44
C SER A 275 -8.25 27.44 8.31
N VAL A 276 -8.55 28.12 7.20
CA VAL A 276 -8.26 29.55 7.03
C VAL A 276 -9.30 30.35 7.79
#